data_AF-A0A0J6RK86-F1
#
_entry.id   AF-A0A0J6RK86-F1
#
_cell.length_a   1.000
_cell.length_b   1.000
_cell.length_c   1.000
_cell.angle_alpha   90.00
_cell.angle_beta   90.00
_cell.angle_gamma   90.00
#
_symmetry.space_group_name_H-M   'P 1'
#
loop_
_entity.id
_entity.type
_entity.pdbx_description
1 polymer ?
#
loop_
_entity_poly.entity_id
_entity_poly.type
_entity_poly.pdbx_seq_one_letter_code
_entity_poly.pdbx_strand_id
1 'polypeptide(L)'
;MDYVCDVHGGKTWFRIETEAEAIRESALMGHAVEKHFRQAQGRAEASYVPPAGPFIEQQIGLKAHLAKAMPRFFTLRDAEGNGLATAMVPEGAGCPIVVGVGNGDPYIEHGEAIRGLGAHLGIPLERSRCYPYGR
;
A
#
# COMPACT_ATOMS: atom_id res chain seq x y z
N MET A 1 2.79 -4.00 -11.42
CA MET A 1 3.31 -3.55 -10.13
C MET A 1 4.47 -2.66 -10.49
N ASP A 2 4.56 -1.49 -9.86
CA ASP A 2 5.56 -0.50 -10.22
C ASP A 2 6.73 -0.55 -9.26
N TYR A 3 7.96 -0.48 -9.78
CA TYR A 3 9.16 -0.39 -8.96
C TYR A 3 9.14 0.89 -8.12
N VAL A 4 9.54 0.79 -6.85
CA VAL A 4 9.64 1.92 -5.93
C VAL A 4 11.09 2.19 -5.55
N CYS A 5 11.72 1.23 -4.86
CA CYS A 5 13.11 1.34 -4.46
C CYS A 5 13.70 -0.02 -4.10
N ASP A 6 15.02 -0.14 -4.31
CA ASP A 6 15.82 -1.22 -3.75
C ASP A 6 16.27 -0.88 -2.33
N VAL A 7 16.34 -1.91 -1.50
CA VAL A 7 16.84 -1.82 -0.13
C VAL A 7 17.90 -2.89 0.09
N HIS A 8 18.69 -2.72 1.15
CA HIS A 8 19.80 -3.61 1.44
C HIS A 8 19.35 -5.08 1.56
N GLY A 9 20.23 -6.01 1.16
CA GLY A 9 19.94 -7.45 1.18
C GLY A 9 19.19 -7.95 -0.06
N GLY A 10 19.25 -7.24 -1.19
CA GLY A 10 18.68 -7.69 -2.47
C GLY A 10 17.15 -7.73 -2.47
N LYS A 11 16.52 -6.89 -1.65
CA LYS A 11 15.07 -6.79 -1.54
C LYS A 11 14.59 -5.54 -2.26
N THR A 12 13.39 -5.59 -2.81
CA THR A 12 12.83 -4.50 -3.61
C THR A 12 11.38 -4.24 -3.21
N TRP A 13 11.03 -2.97 -3.08
CA TRP A 13 9.65 -2.54 -2.90
C TRP A 13 8.98 -2.28 -4.24
N PHE A 14 7.77 -2.81 -4.37
CA PHE A 14 6.88 -2.55 -5.49
C PHE A 14 5.57 -1.96 -5.01
N ARG A 15 4.97 -1.12 -5.83
CA ARG A 15 3.65 -0.52 -5.62
C ARG A 15 2.57 -1.37 -6.30
N ILE A 16 1.47 -1.58 -5.57
CA ILE A 16 0.25 -2.26 -6.03
C ILE A 16 -0.73 -1.18 -6.49
N GLU A 17 -1.00 -1.17 -7.80
CA GLU A 17 -1.83 -0.13 -8.43
C GLU A 17 -3.22 -0.62 -8.78
N THR A 18 -3.41 -1.94 -8.87
CA THR A 18 -4.67 -2.52 -9.34
C THR A 18 -5.24 -3.54 -8.37
N GLU A 19 -6.55 -3.70 -8.42
CA GLU A 19 -7.25 -4.73 -7.67
C GLU A 19 -6.75 -6.14 -8.04
N ALA A 20 -6.45 -6.38 -9.32
CA ALA A 20 -5.90 -7.66 -9.78
C ALA A 20 -4.53 -7.98 -9.15
N GLU A 21 -3.70 -6.98 -8.91
CA GLU A 21 -2.44 -7.13 -8.18
C GLU A 21 -2.69 -7.38 -6.70
N ALA A 22 -3.64 -6.68 -6.08
CA ALA A 22 -4.02 -6.88 -4.69
C ALA A 22 -4.59 -8.30 -4.44
N ILE A 23 -5.33 -8.86 -5.40
CA ILE A 23 -5.81 -10.26 -5.37
C ILE A 23 -4.62 -11.23 -5.36
N ARG A 24 -3.69 -11.06 -6.30
CA ARG A 24 -2.48 -11.91 -6.36
C ARG A 24 -1.65 -11.78 -5.09
N GLU A 25 -1.53 -10.56 -4.56
CA GLU A 25 -0.82 -10.32 -3.30
C GLU A 25 -1.49 -11.01 -2.12
N SER A 26 -2.81 -10.99 -2.07
CA SER A 26 -3.56 -11.62 -0.99
C SER A 26 -3.34 -13.13 -0.95
N ALA A 27 -3.35 -13.76 -2.13
CA ALA A 27 -3.07 -15.19 -2.27
C ALA A 27 -1.63 -15.53 -1.85
N LEU A 28 -0.67 -14.70 -2.24
CA LEU A 28 0.75 -14.93 -1.96
C LEU A 28 1.09 -14.70 -0.48
N MET A 29 0.58 -13.63 0.12
CA MET A 29 0.91 -13.23 1.48
C MET A 29 0.04 -13.91 2.55
N GLY A 30 -1.05 -14.59 2.14
CA GLY A 30 -1.97 -15.23 3.07
C GLY A 30 -2.75 -14.25 3.95
N HIS A 31 -2.97 -13.01 3.47
CA HIS A 31 -3.76 -12.00 4.17
C HIS A 31 -4.58 -11.14 3.20
N ALA A 32 -5.55 -10.37 3.71
CA ALA A 32 -6.61 -9.77 2.91
C ALA A 32 -6.26 -8.38 2.32
N VAL A 33 -5.17 -8.27 1.54
CA VAL A 33 -4.79 -6.99 0.87
C VAL A 33 -5.90 -6.50 -0.06
N GLU A 34 -6.49 -7.40 -0.85
CA GLU A 34 -7.62 -7.13 -1.77
C GLU A 34 -8.80 -6.50 -1.04
N LYS A 35 -9.14 -7.01 0.15
CA LYS A 35 -10.25 -6.49 0.95
C LYS A 35 -9.99 -5.03 1.32
N HIS A 36 -8.79 -4.71 1.78
CA HIS A 36 -8.42 -3.34 2.12
C HIS A 36 -8.38 -2.43 0.90
N PHE A 37 -7.87 -2.94 -0.23
CA PHE A 37 -7.84 -2.22 -1.50
C PHE A 37 -9.25 -1.85 -1.97
N ARG A 38 -10.17 -2.81 -2.05
CA ARG A 38 -11.58 -2.58 -2.45
C ARG A 38 -12.30 -1.63 -1.50
N GLN A 39 -12.10 -1.77 -0.19
CA GLN A 39 -12.72 -0.88 0.78
C GLN A 39 -12.21 0.56 0.63
N ALA A 40 -10.92 0.74 0.41
CA ALA A 40 -10.34 2.05 0.21
C ALA A 40 -10.82 2.68 -1.10
N GLN A 41 -10.88 1.90 -2.18
CA GLN A 41 -11.42 2.34 -3.46
C GLN A 41 -12.89 2.77 -3.32
N GLY A 42 -13.75 1.94 -2.71
CA GLY A 42 -15.16 2.27 -2.52
C GLY A 42 -15.37 3.52 -1.67
N ARG A 43 -14.55 3.74 -0.63
CA ARG A 43 -14.58 4.99 0.16
C ARG A 43 -14.14 6.20 -0.66
N ALA A 44 -13.09 6.04 -1.46
CA ALA A 44 -12.60 7.10 -2.33
C ALA A 44 -13.65 7.48 -3.40
N GLU A 45 -14.28 6.49 -4.05
CA GLU A 45 -15.37 6.71 -5.00
C GLU A 45 -16.58 7.40 -4.34
N ALA A 46 -17.00 6.95 -3.15
CA ALA A 46 -18.12 7.55 -2.42
C ALA A 46 -17.87 8.99 -1.96
N SER A 47 -16.60 9.38 -1.78
CA SER A 47 -16.22 10.75 -1.38
C SER A 47 -16.06 11.71 -2.57
N TYR A 48 -16.12 11.22 -3.80
CA TYR A 48 -15.99 12.06 -4.98
C TYR A 48 -17.29 12.84 -5.23
N VAL A 49 -17.18 14.17 -5.22
CA VAL A 49 -18.27 15.07 -5.62
C VAL A 49 -17.99 15.54 -7.04
N PRO A 50 -18.69 15.01 -8.06
CA PRO A 50 -18.42 15.38 -9.44
C PRO A 50 -18.82 16.85 -9.68
N PRO A 51 -17.97 17.64 -10.37
CA PRO A 51 -18.37 18.97 -10.81
C PRO A 51 -19.49 18.87 -11.87
N ALA A 52 -20.33 19.90 -11.95
CA ALA A 52 -21.28 20.03 -13.05
C ALA A 52 -20.53 20.14 -14.38
N GLY A 53 -20.90 19.33 -15.37
CA GLY A 53 -20.20 19.31 -16.66
C GLY A 53 -20.32 17.98 -17.41
N PRO A 54 -19.59 17.83 -18.53
CA PRO A 54 -19.57 16.62 -19.34
C PRO A 54 -19.15 15.36 -18.57
N PHE A 55 -19.76 14.21 -18.89
CA PHE A 55 -19.47 12.92 -18.26
C PHE A 55 -17.98 12.54 -18.35
N ILE A 56 -17.31 12.87 -19.46
CA ILE A 56 -15.88 12.56 -19.65
C ILE A 56 -15.00 13.33 -18.64
N GLU A 57 -15.30 14.61 -18.39
CA GLU A 57 -14.56 15.40 -17.40
C GLU A 57 -14.78 14.88 -15.98
N GLN A 58 -16.01 14.44 -15.67
CA GLN A 58 -16.32 13.81 -14.39
C GLN A 58 -15.54 12.49 -14.21
N GLN A 59 -15.39 11.69 -15.26
CA GLN A 59 -14.61 10.44 -15.25
C GLN A 59 -13.10 10.70 -15.08
N ILE A 60 -12.57 11.71 -15.75
CA ILE A 60 -11.16 12.13 -15.58
C ILE A 60 -10.94 12.62 -14.14
N GLY A 61 -11.85 13.44 -13.62
CA GLY A 61 -11.82 13.93 -12.25
C GLY A 61 -11.91 12.80 -11.22
N LEU A 62 -12.74 11.78 -11.46
CA LEU A 62 -12.85 10.61 -10.59
C LEU A 62 -11.53 9.85 -10.52
N LYS A 63 -10.87 9.59 -11.65
CA LYS A 63 -9.54 8.93 -11.66
C LYS A 63 -8.50 9.73 -10.88
N ALA A 64 -8.45 11.05 -11.07
CA ALA A 64 -7.53 11.92 -10.34
C ALA A 64 -7.85 11.96 -8.83
N HIS A 65 -9.12 11.93 -8.46
CA HIS A 65 -9.56 11.85 -7.07
C HIS A 65 -9.16 10.53 -6.42
N LEU A 66 -9.40 9.40 -7.10
CA LEU A 66 -9.00 8.08 -6.61
C LEU A 66 -7.50 8.00 -6.36
N ALA A 67 -6.67 8.50 -7.28
CA ALA A 67 -5.23 8.53 -7.13
C ALA A 67 -4.74 9.34 -5.91
N LYS A 68 -5.53 10.31 -5.45
CA LYS A 68 -5.21 11.15 -4.27
C LYS A 68 -5.84 10.64 -2.97
N ALA A 69 -7.03 10.04 -3.05
CA ALA A 69 -7.79 9.62 -1.87
C ALA A 69 -7.43 8.20 -1.43
N MET A 70 -6.95 7.35 -2.35
CA MET A 70 -6.57 5.99 -2.03
C MET A 70 -5.25 5.95 -1.24
N PRO A 71 -5.14 5.09 -0.22
CA PRO A 71 -3.87 4.75 0.40
C PRO A 71 -2.99 4.04 -0.64
N ARG A 72 -1.67 4.22 -0.51
CA ARG A 72 -0.69 3.54 -1.34
C ARG A 72 -0.38 2.17 -0.75
N PHE A 73 -0.45 1.15 -1.59
CA PHE A 73 -0.16 -0.24 -1.22
C PHE A 73 1.19 -0.66 -1.79
N PHE A 74 1.99 -1.35 -0.97
CA PHE A 74 3.32 -1.79 -1.33
C PHE A 74 3.53 -3.26 -0.95
N THR A 75 4.39 -3.94 -1.69
CA THR A 75 4.87 -5.29 -1.42
C THR A 75 6.39 -5.33 -1.48
N LEU A 76 6.99 -6.00 -0.50
CA LEU A 76 8.43 -6.23 -0.42
C LEU A 76 8.72 -7.61 -1.01
N ARG A 77 9.65 -7.66 -1.97
CA ARG A 77 10.13 -8.90 -2.59
C ARG A 77 11.57 -9.18 -2.24
N ASP A 78 11.94 -10.46 -2.24
CA ASP A 78 13.35 -10.87 -2.36
C ASP A 78 13.77 -11.00 -3.84
N ALA A 79 15.02 -11.42 -4.07
CA ALA A 79 15.59 -11.60 -5.39
C ALA A 79 14.92 -12.72 -6.22
N GLU A 80 14.19 -13.63 -5.58
CA GLU A 80 13.44 -14.72 -6.24
C GLU A 80 11.99 -14.31 -6.55
N GLY A 81 11.54 -13.15 -6.05
CA GLY A 81 10.19 -12.65 -6.22
C GLY A 81 9.21 -13.12 -5.13
N ASN A 82 9.70 -13.76 -4.05
CA ASN A 82 8.86 -14.13 -2.92
C ASN A 82 8.41 -12.87 -2.17
N GLY A 83 7.17 -12.87 -1.67
CA GLY A 83 6.64 -11.78 -0.86
C GLY A 83 7.05 -11.90 0.59
N LEU A 84 7.57 -10.81 1.15
CA LEU A 84 8.11 -10.76 2.50
C LEU A 84 7.21 -9.93 3.44
N ALA A 85 6.72 -8.79 2.96
CA ALA A 85 5.85 -7.90 3.71
C ALA A 85 4.98 -7.05 2.78
N THR A 86 3.84 -6.60 3.27
CA THR A 86 3.01 -5.58 2.61
C THR A 86 2.90 -4.35 3.49
N ALA A 87 2.77 -3.18 2.85
CA ALA A 87 2.52 -1.92 3.53
C ALA A 87 1.32 -1.20 2.90
N MET A 88 0.38 -0.76 3.72
CA MET A 88 -0.70 0.15 3.36
C MET A 88 -0.43 1.50 4.03
N VAL A 89 -0.09 2.50 3.22
CA VAL A 89 0.28 3.83 3.69
C VAL A 89 -0.82 4.81 3.29
N PRO A 90 -1.62 5.34 4.23
CA PRO A 90 -2.60 6.37 3.94
C PRO A 90 -1.91 7.68 3.55
N GLU A 91 -2.61 8.50 2.76
CA GLU A 91 -2.22 9.89 2.53
C GLU A 91 -2.38 10.71 3.83
N GLY A 92 -1.39 11.55 4.15
CA GLY A 92 -1.40 12.42 5.32
C GLY A 92 -1.07 11.72 6.65
N ALA A 93 -1.73 12.14 7.74
CA ALA A 93 -1.41 11.73 9.11
C ALA A 93 -2.04 10.38 9.53
N GLY A 94 -2.54 9.59 8.57
CA GLY A 94 -3.14 8.30 8.86
C GLY A 94 -2.14 7.27 9.41
N CYS A 95 -2.70 6.22 10.01
CA CYS A 95 -2.01 5.08 10.60
C CYS A 95 -1.50 4.13 9.48
N PRO A 96 -0.19 4.04 9.19
CA PRO A 96 0.34 3.10 8.21
C PRO A 96 0.31 1.68 8.78
N ILE A 97 -0.10 0.71 7.98
CA ILE A 97 -0.15 -0.70 8.36
C ILE A 97 0.94 -1.43 7.59
N VAL A 98 1.82 -2.15 8.28
CA VAL A 98 2.86 -2.98 7.66
C VAL A 98 2.74 -4.37 8.26
N VAL A 99 2.59 -5.41 7.44
CA VAL A 99 2.42 -6.79 7.92
C VAL A 99 3.21 -7.78 7.07
N GLY A 100 3.75 -8.80 7.72
CA GLY A 100 4.39 -9.93 7.07
C GLY A 100 3.38 -10.95 6.54
N VAL A 101 3.91 -12.04 6.02
CA VAL A 101 3.14 -13.22 5.61
C VAL A 101 2.25 -13.68 6.78
N GLY A 102 0.98 -13.99 6.50
CA GLY A 102 0.03 -14.46 7.50
C GLY A 102 -0.34 -13.42 8.57
N ASN A 103 -0.12 -12.12 8.31
CA ASN A 103 -0.25 -11.02 9.30
C ASN A 103 0.81 -11.06 10.42
N GLY A 104 1.95 -11.72 10.17
CA GLY A 104 3.08 -11.77 11.11
C GLY A 104 3.84 -10.44 11.23
N ASP A 105 4.75 -10.35 12.21
CA ASP A 105 5.56 -9.16 12.49
C ASP A 105 6.78 -9.05 11.57
N PRO A 106 6.77 -8.13 10.58
CA PRO A 106 7.85 -8.05 9.62
C PRO A 106 9.01 -7.19 10.15
N TYR A 107 8.87 -6.51 11.29
CA TYR A 107 9.87 -5.54 11.76
C TYR A 107 11.15 -6.20 12.27
N ILE A 108 11.06 -7.44 12.76
CA ILE A 108 12.22 -8.20 13.24
C ILE A 108 13.14 -8.58 12.08
N GLU A 109 12.58 -9.09 10.98
CA GLU A 109 13.36 -9.62 9.85
C GLU A 109 13.57 -8.61 8.72
N HIS A 110 12.64 -7.66 8.57
CA HIS A 110 12.60 -6.71 7.44
C HIS A 110 12.64 -5.24 7.88
N GLY A 111 13.00 -4.95 9.13
CA GLY A 111 13.03 -3.59 9.67
C GLY A 111 13.87 -2.59 8.85
N GLU A 112 15.00 -3.02 8.27
CA GLU A 112 15.81 -2.17 7.39
C GLU A 112 15.09 -1.84 6.09
N ALA A 113 14.45 -2.83 5.48
CA ALA A 113 13.66 -2.66 4.26
C ALA A 113 12.49 -1.71 4.49
N ILE A 114 11.80 -1.83 5.63
CA ILE A 114 10.68 -0.95 6.01
C ILE A 114 11.16 0.48 6.24
N ARG A 115 12.31 0.66 6.89
CA ARG A 115 12.95 1.99 7.04
C ARG A 115 13.33 2.59 5.69
N GLY A 116 13.83 1.78 4.76
CA GLY A 116 14.15 2.21 3.39
C GLY A 116 12.92 2.75 2.66
N LEU A 117 11.79 2.03 2.72
CA LEU A 117 10.52 2.53 2.17
C LEU A 117 10.09 3.83 2.86
N GLY A 118 10.16 3.90 4.19
CA GLY A 118 9.79 5.11 4.93
C GLY A 118 10.64 6.33 4.54
N ALA A 119 11.95 6.14 4.35
CA ALA A 119 12.85 7.18 3.87
C ALA A 119 12.50 7.61 2.44
N HIS A 120 12.21 6.67 1.55
CA HIS A 120 11.77 6.97 0.18
C HIS A 120 10.46 7.77 0.15
N LEU A 121 9.52 7.45 1.04
CA LEU A 121 8.23 8.13 1.14
C LEU A 121 8.29 9.44 1.94
N GLY A 122 9.38 9.71 2.65
CA GLY A 122 9.49 10.84 3.59
C GLY A 122 8.60 10.69 4.84
N ILE A 123 8.21 9.47 5.20
CA ILE A 123 7.29 9.17 6.30
C ILE A 123 7.87 8.03 7.15
N PRO A 124 8.08 8.21 8.47
CA PRO A 124 8.58 7.11 9.31
C PRO A 124 7.53 6.00 9.42
N LEU A 125 7.90 4.78 9.01
CA LEU A 125 7.06 3.59 9.08
C LEU A 125 7.40 2.75 10.31
N GLU A 126 7.50 3.39 11.48
CA GLU A 126 7.87 2.70 12.73
C GLU A 126 6.79 1.75 13.21
N ARG A 127 7.21 0.65 13.84
CA ARG A 127 6.30 -0.37 14.41
C ARG A 127 5.29 0.24 15.39
N SER A 128 5.76 1.14 16.27
CA SER A 128 4.96 1.87 17.26
C SER A 128 3.91 2.79 16.63
N ARG A 129 4.11 3.19 15.36
CA ARG A 129 3.25 4.16 14.71
C ARG A 129 1.92 3.53 14.29
N CYS A 130 1.92 2.27 13.84
CA CYS A 130 0.70 1.48 13.67
C CYS A 130 0.84 0.03 13.13
N TYR A 131 1.83 -0.73 13.62
CA TYR A 131 1.81 -2.20 13.47
C TYR A 131 0.56 -2.75 14.21
N PRO A 132 -0.10 -3.83 13.74
CA PRO A 132 -1.56 -3.97 13.62
C PRO A 132 -2.42 -3.16 14.63
N TYR A 133 -2.44 -1.84 14.45
CA TYR A 133 -3.24 -0.83 15.18
C TYR A 133 -2.77 -0.36 16.57
N GLY A 134 -1.47 -0.28 16.81
CA GLY A 134 -0.88 0.76 17.67
C GLY A 134 -1.39 0.90 19.12
N ARG A 135 -0.83 0.08 20.02
CA ARG A 135 -0.20 0.52 21.28
C ARG A 135 1.08 -0.28 21.49
#